data_AF-A0A497H197-F1
#
_entry.id   AF-A0A497H197-F1
#
_cell.length_a   1.000
_cell.length_b   1.000
_cell.length_c   1.000
_cell.angle_alpha   90.00
_cell.angle_beta   90.00
_cell.angle_gamma   90.00
#
_symmetry.space_group_name_H-M   'P 1'
#
loop_
_entity.id
_entity.type
_entity.pdbx_description
1 polymer ?
#
loop_
_entity_poly.entity_id
_entity_poly.type
_entity_poly.pdbx_seq_one_letter_code
_entity_poly.pdbx_strand_id
1 'polypeptide(L)'
;MSVATLGTDEFADAATTIWYSEELKRVFLSFRERYIELACTDRRATCVTRTDVLSFVERLYLANRMAAAYQYPDMCPDGVVVIERLSEQDLEGSVLPPGKLLSVLQDIHYNLYTNGGRCFLGSEDMERLERLMTACREHLLDTVEAVQEW
;
A
#
# COMPACT_ATOMS: atom_id res chain seq x y z
N MET A 1 -18.27 0.12 13.31
CA MET A 1 -17.60 0.88 12.24
C MET A 1 -17.81 0.13 10.94
N SER A 2 -18.04 0.82 9.82
CA SER A 2 -18.16 0.22 8.49
C SER A 2 -16.80 0.19 7.80
N VAL A 3 -16.39 -0.98 7.31
CA VAL A 3 -15.17 -1.15 6.51
C VAL A 3 -15.40 -0.60 5.10
N ALA A 4 -14.42 0.11 4.53
CA ALA A 4 -14.48 0.51 3.13
C ALA A 4 -14.39 -0.73 2.25
N THR A 5 -15.33 -0.93 1.32
CA THR A 5 -15.32 -2.07 0.41
C THR A 5 -14.25 -1.86 -0.66
N LEU A 6 -13.05 -2.38 -0.41
CA LEU A 6 -11.97 -2.40 -1.38
C LEU A 6 -12.00 -3.71 -2.17
N GLY A 7 -12.14 -3.58 -3.49
CA GLY A 7 -11.93 -4.65 -4.45
C GLY A 7 -10.45 -4.92 -4.68
N THR A 8 -10.15 -5.86 -5.57
CA THR A 8 -8.78 -6.14 -6.01
C THR A 8 -8.24 -5.00 -6.90
N ASP A 9 -9.13 -4.35 -7.66
CA ASP A 9 -8.81 -3.27 -8.58
C ASP A 9 -8.12 -2.09 -7.89
N GLU A 10 -8.55 -1.73 -6.67
CA GLU A 10 -7.94 -0.64 -5.91
C GLU A 10 -6.51 -0.96 -5.47
N PHE A 11 -6.22 -2.23 -5.17
CA PHE A 11 -4.85 -2.67 -4.88
C PHE A 11 -4.01 -2.72 -6.17
N ALA A 12 -4.58 -3.15 -7.29
CA ALA A 12 -3.92 -3.15 -8.60
C ALA A 12 -3.56 -1.73 -9.05
N ASP A 13 -4.50 -0.79 -8.91
CA ASP A 13 -4.30 0.63 -9.16
C ASP A 13 -3.20 1.22 -8.26
N ALA A 14 -3.20 0.86 -6.96
CA ALA A 14 -2.17 1.30 -6.03
C ALA A 14 -0.78 0.76 -6.42
N ALA A 15 -0.67 -0.54 -6.72
CA ALA A 15 0.58 -1.17 -7.16
C ALA A 15 1.13 -0.50 -8.43
N THR A 16 0.25 -0.31 -9.42
CA THR A 16 0.59 0.32 -10.69
C THR A 16 1.06 1.76 -10.49
N THR A 17 0.32 2.55 -9.71
CA THR A 17 0.66 3.95 -9.48
C THR A 17 1.99 4.10 -8.73
N ILE A 18 2.23 3.27 -7.70
CA ILE A 18 3.51 3.26 -6.97
C ILE A 18 4.67 2.90 -7.92
N TRP A 19 4.47 1.92 -8.79
CA TRP A 19 5.51 1.47 -9.71
C TRP A 19 5.90 2.53 -10.76
N TYR A 20 4.91 3.22 -11.32
CA TYR A 20 5.16 4.23 -12.35
C TYR A 20 5.55 5.61 -11.80
N SER A 21 5.35 5.89 -10.51
CA SER A 21 5.79 7.14 -9.90
C SER A 21 7.23 7.06 -9.36
N GLU A 22 8.13 7.84 -9.96
CA GLU A 22 9.52 7.95 -9.48
C GLU A 22 9.62 8.51 -8.06
N GLU A 23 8.73 9.42 -7.68
CA GLU A 23 8.72 10.03 -6.36
C GLU A 23 8.32 9.02 -5.28
N LEU A 24 7.29 8.22 -5.56
CA LEU A 24 6.85 7.17 -4.63
C LEU A 24 7.93 6.09 -4.48
N LYS A 25 8.61 5.72 -5.57
CA LYS A 25 9.75 4.80 -5.50
C LYS A 25 10.90 5.33 -4.65
N ARG A 26 11.19 6.64 -4.69
CA ARG A 26 12.24 7.25 -3.85
C ARG A 26 11.98 7.13 -2.36
N VAL A 27 10.72 7.05 -1.92
CA VAL A 27 10.34 6.95 -0.50
C VAL A 27 9.94 5.54 -0.06
N PHE A 28 9.89 4.59 -0.99
CA PHE A 28 9.37 3.24 -0.78
C PHE A 28 10.21 2.43 0.24
N LEU A 29 11.52 2.35 0.01
CA LEU A 29 12.42 1.57 0.88
C LEU A 29 12.58 2.22 2.26
N SER A 30 12.50 1.39 3.30
CA SER A 30 12.74 1.78 4.68
C SER A 30 14.20 2.19 4.91
N PHE A 31 14.47 2.92 5.99
CA PHE A 31 15.85 3.26 6.35
C PHE A 31 16.72 2.00 6.54
N ARG A 32 16.14 0.96 7.13
CA ARG A 32 16.80 -0.32 7.38
C ARG A 32 17.14 -1.03 6.06
N GLU A 33 16.20 -1.09 5.11
CA GLU A 33 16.42 -1.69 3.79
C GLU A 33 17.54 -0.98 3.04
N ARG A 34 17.50 0.36 3.01
CA ARG A 34 18.57 1.19 2.42
C ARG A 34 19.93 0.94 3.08
N TYR A 35 19.96 0.76 4.40
CA TYR A 35 21.19 0.52 5.14
C TYR A 35 21.78 -0.87 4.84
N ILE A 36 20.93 -1.91 4.83
CA ILE A 36 21.35 -3.28 4.49
C ILE A 36 21.92 -3.33 3.07
N GLU A 37 21.26 -2.68 2.12
CA GLU A 37 21.73 -2.58 0.73
C GLU A 37 23.08 -1.87 0.63
N LEU A 38 23.26 -0.75 1.35
CA LEU A 38 24.52 -0.02 1.37
C LEU A 38 25.68 -0.88 1.94
N ALA A 39 25.40 -1.67 2.97
CA ALA A 39 26.39 -2.55 3.61
C ALA A 39 26.75 -3.77 2.72
N CYS A 40 25.80 -4.30 1.95
CA CYS A 40 25.98 -5.52 1.14
C CYS A 40 26.66 -5.31 -0.22
N THR A 41 27.12 -4.09 -0.54
CA THR A 41 28.06 -3.76 -1.64
C THR A 41 27.63 -4.14 -3.07
N ASP A 42 26.37 -4.48 -3.33
CA ASP A 42 25.88 -4.69 -4.69
C ASP A 42 25.30 -3.39 -5.25
N ARG A 43 26.05 -2.70 -6.13
CA ARG A 43 25.69 -1.38 -6.69
C ARG A 43 24.43 -1.41 -7.58
N ARG A 44 23.79 -2.56 -7.76
CA ARG A 44 22.50 -2.73 -8.44
C ARG A 44 21.29 -2.60 -7.50
N ALA A 45 21.50 -2.56 -6.19
CA ALA A 45 20.45 -2.71 -5.18
C ALA A 45 19.67 -1.43 -4.84
N THR A 46 20.04 -0.26 -5.35
CA THR A 46 19.37 1.01 -4.99
C THR A 46 18.03 1.24 -5.70
N CYS A 47 17.57 0.30 -6.52
CA CYS A 47 16.33 0.44 -7.26
C CYS A 47 15.23 -0.47 -6.70
N VAL A 48 14.11 0.15 -6.33
CA VAL A 48 12.86 -0.57 -6.05
C VAL A 48 12.54 -1.43 -7.27
N THR A 49 12.38 -2.74 -7.06
CA THR A 49 11.97 -3.65 -8.13
C THR A 49 10.46 -3.73 -8.21
N ARG A 50 9.94 -4.18 -9.37
CA ARG A 50 8.50 -4.41 -9.52
C ARG A 50 7.99 -5.40 -8.47
N THR A 51 8.75 -6.47 -8.24
CA THR A 51 8.44 -7.50 -7.25
C THR A 51 8.32 -6.95 -5.84
N ASP A 52 9.13 -5.95 -5.45
CA ASP A 52 9.02 -5.32 -4.12
C ASP A 52 7.68 -4.61 -3.94
N VAL A 53 7.24 -3.87 -4.96
CA VAL A 53 5.95 -3.17 -4.97
C VAL A 53 4.80 -4.18 -4.94
N LEU A 54 4.83 -5.18 -5.83
CA LEU A 54 3.78 -6.20 -5.90
C LEU A 54 3.66 -6.97 -4.58
N SER A 55 4.79 -7.40 -4.01
CA SER A 55 4.81 -8.13 -2.74
C SER A 55 4.30 -7.28 -1.57
N PHE A 56 4.63 -5.99 -1.55
CA PHE A 56 4.10 -5.06 -0.56
C PHE A 56 2.59 -4.91 -0.67
N VAL A 57 2.07 -4.72 -1.88
CA VAL A 57 0.62 -4.56 -2.11
C VAL A 57 -0.13 -5.86 -1.85
N GLU A 58 0.42 -7.03 -2.20
CA GLU A 58 -0.14 -8.33 -1.82
C GLU A 58 -0.26 -8.45 -0.30
N ARG A 59 0.77 -8.02 0.47
CA ARG A 59 0.70 -8.01 1.94
C ARG A 59 -0.35 -7.05 2.48
N LEU A 60 -0.53 -5.87 1.88
CA LEU A 60 -1.61 -4.95 2.23
C LEU A 60 -2.98 -5.59 2.00
N TYR A 61 -3.17 -6.23 0.84
CA TYR A 61 -4.39 -6.94 0.48
C TYR A 61 -4.69 -8.07 1.47
N LEU A 62 -3.71 -8.93 1.76
CA LEU A 62 -3.88 -10.03 2.71
C LEU A 62 -4.23 -9.52 4.11
N ALA A 63 -3.52 -8.51 4.61
CA ALA A 63 -3.79 -7.91 5.91
C ALA A 63 -5.20 -7.29 5.98
N ASN A 64 -5.64 -6.65 4.88
CA ASN A 64 -6.97 -6.08 4.76
C ASN A 64 -8.07 -7.15 4.81
N ARG A 65 -7.90 -8.24 4.03
CA ARG A 65 -8.83 -9.37 4.02
C ARG A 65 -8.90 -10.07 5.37
N MET A 66 -7.76 -10.22 6.06
CA MET A 66 -7.71 -10.77 7.42
C MET A 66 -8.44 -9.88 8.43
N ALA A 67 -8.25 -8.55 8.36
CA ALA A 67 -8.94 -7.61 9.24
C ALA A 67 -10.47 -7.66 9.05
N ALA A 68 -10.93 -7.70 7.79
CA ALA A 68 -12.34 -7.82 7.46
C ALA A 68 -12.95 -9.14 7.96
N ALA A 69 -12.29 -10.27 7.68
CA ALA A 69 -12.73 -11.59 8.14
C ALA A 69 -12.81 -11.68 9.67
N TYR A 70 -11.89 -11.03 10.38
CA TYR A 70 -11.91 -10.96 11.85
C TYR A 70 -13.06 -10.08 12.38
N GLN A 71 -13.44 -9.02 11.67
CA GLN A 71 -14.52 -8.11 12.07
C GLN A 71 -15.91 -8.65 11.77
N TYR A 72 -16.07 -9.44 10.71
CA TYR A 72 -17.35 -9.96 10.24
C TYR A 72 -17.34 -11.49 10.27
N PRO A 73 -17.74 -12.12 11.39
CA PRO A 73 -17.77 -13.56 11.54
C PRO A 73 -18.60 -14.27 10.45
N ASP A 74 -19.61 -13.57 9.94
CA ASP A 74 -20.53 -14.01 8.89
C ASP A 74 -19.80 -14.30 7.56
N MET A 75 -18.61 -13.73 7.35
CA MET A 75 -17.75 -13.98 6.19
C MET A 75 -16.97 -15.30 6.31
N CYS A 76 -17.02 -15.96 7.46
CA CYS A 76 -16.25 -17.16 7.76
C CYS A 76 -17.19 -18.34 8.07
N PRO A 77 -17.81 -18.95 7.04
CA PRO A 77 -18.57 -20.17 7.25
C PRO A 77 -17.66 -21.21 7.93
N ASP A 78 -18.16 -21.81 9.00
CA ASP A 78 -17.45 -22.80 9.83
C ASP A 78 -16.17 -22.28 10.53
N GLY A 79 -16.02 -20.95 10.64
CA GLY A 79 -14.85 -20.33 11.30
C GLY A 79 -13.56 -20.42 10.49
N VAL A 80 -13.64 -20.76 9.20
CA VAL A 80 -12.50 -20.85 8.30
C VAL A 80 -12.40 -19.59 7.44
N VAL A 81 -11.23 -18.96 7.45
CA VAL A 81 -10.92 -17.80 6.60
C VAL A 81 -10.18 -18.29 5.36
N VAL A 82 -10.78 -18.12 4.18
CA VAL A 82 -10.14 -18.40 2.89
C VAL A 82 -9.85 -17.07 2.20
N ILE A 83 -8.58 -16.80 1.92
CA ILE A 83 -8.13 -15.61 1.21
C ILE A 83 -7.36 -16.08 -0.03
N GLU A 84 -7.84 -15.69 -1.20
CA GLU A 84 -7.16 -15.98 -2.46
C GLU A 84 -5.90 -15.12 -2.58
N ARG A 85 -4.80 -15.75 -2.99
CA ARG A 85 -3.57 -15.02 -3.29
C ARG A 85 -3.72 -14.34 -4.64
N LEU A 86 -3.18 -13.13 -4.72
CA LEU A 86 -3.16 -12.38 -5.97
C LEU A 86 -1.99 -12.86 -6.85
N SER A 87 -2.25 -13.04 -8.13
CA SER A 87 -1.21 -13.19 -9.15
C SER A 87 -0.64 -11.82 -9.52
N GLU A 88 0.49 -11.80 -10.24
CA GLU A 88 1.02 -10.53 -10.77
C GLU A 88 0.03 -9.83 -11.70
N GLN A 89 -0.79 -10.58 -12.43
CA GLN A 89 -1.79 -10.07 -13.37
C GLN A 89 -2.95 -9.38 -12.63
N ASP A 90 -3.31 -9.89 -11.45
CA ASP A 90 -4.35 -9.28 -10.61
C ASP A 90 -3.90 -7.94 -10.00
N LEU A 91 -2.61 -7.63 -10.07
CA LEU A 91 -2.02 -6.38 -9.60
C LEU A 91 -1.65 -5.42 -10.73
N GLU A 92 -2.13 -5.69 -11.95
CA GLU A 92 -2.05 -4.77 -13.09
C GLU A 92 -3.31 -3.92 -13.17
N GLY A 93 -3.16 -2.63 -12.86
CA GLY A 93 -4.25 -1.66 -12.81
C GLY A 93 -3.97 -0.42 -13.65
N SER A 94 -4.67 0.65 -13.30
CA SER A 94 -4.52 1.98 -13.89
C SER A 94 -3.64 2.89 -13.03
N VAL A 95 -3.05 3.91 -13.66
CA VAL A 95 -2.31 4.94 -12.93
C VAL A 95 -3.29 5.97 -12.39
N LEU A 96 -3.32 6.15 -11.07
CA LEU A 96 -4.19 7.09 -10.40
C LEU A 96 -3.53 8.48 -10.23
N PRO A 97 -4.33 9.56 -10.29
CA PRO A 97 -3.89 10.86 -9.79
C PRO A 97 -3.51 10.81 -8.30
N PRO A 98 -2.55 11.64 -7.83
CA PRO A 98 -2.06 11.63 -6.45
C PRO A 98 -3.17 11.71 -5.38
N GLY A 99 -4.22 12.52 -5.62
CA GLY A 99 -5.36 12.65 -4.72
C GLY A 99 -6.20 11.38 -4.60
N LYS A 100 -6.39 10.67 -5.72
CA LYS A 100 -7.11 9.38 -5.71
C LYS A 100 -6.27 8.30 -5.05
N LEU A 101 -4.97 8.23 -5.36
CA LEU A 101 -4.07 7.29 -4.70
C LEU A 101 -4.06 7.52 -3.19
N LEU A 102 -3.96 8.76 -2.73
CA LEU A 102 -4.00 9.09 -1.30
C LEU A 102 -5.29 8.58 -0.63
N SER A 103 -6.45 8.77 -1.27
CA SER A 103 -7.72 8.24 -0.76
C SER A 103 -7.68 6.72 -0.63
N VAL A 104 -7.22 6.02 -1.67
CA VAL A 104 -7.10 4.56 -1.66
C VAL A 104 -6.16 4.09 -0.52
N LEU A 105 -5.01 4.72 -0.36
CA LEU A 105 -4.07 4.38 0.72
C LEU A 105 -4.65 4.66 2.11
N GLN A 106 -5.45 5.72 2.26
CA GLN A 106 -6.16 6.04 3.51
C GLN A 106 -7.24 5.00 3.84
N ASP A 107 -8.01 4.57 2.84
CA ASP A 107 -9.04 3.55 2.99
C ASP A 107 -8.41 2.19 3.34
N ILE A 108 -7.29 1.83 2.69
CA ILE A 108 -6.49 0.66 3.06
C ILE A 108 -6.05 0.79 4.52
N HIS A 109 -5.39 1.90 4.88
CA HIS A 109 -4.87 2.13 6.23
C HIS A 109 -5.96 2.03 7.29
N TYR A 110 -7.13 2.61 7.05
CA TYR A 110 -8.28 2.54 7.96
C TYR A 110 -8.75 1.10 8.18
N ASN A 111 -8.85 0.33 7.10
CA ASN A 111 -9.34 -1.04 7.13
C ASN A 111 -8.36 -2.05 7.74
N LEU A 112 -7.07 -1.69 7.90
CA LEU A 112 -6.08 -2.58 8.54
C LEU A 112 -6.34 -2.77 10.04
N TYR A 113 -7.08 -1.85 10.67
CA TYR A 113 -7.38 -1.90 12.10
C TYR A 113 -8.75 -2.53 12.36
N THR A 114 -8.75 -3.58 13.19
CA THR A 114 -9.99 -4.18 13.69
C THR A 114 -10.67 -3.30 14.75
N ASN A 115 -11.94 -3.57 15.08
CA ASN A 115 -12.66 -2.84 16.13
C ASN A 115 -11.99 -2.97 17.53
N GLY A 116 -11.17 -4.00 17.73
CA GLY A 116 -10.38 -4.21 18.94
C GLY A 116 -8.96 -3.65 18.90
N GLY A 117 -8.64 -2.82 17.89
CA GLY A 117 -7.31 -2.20 17.74
C GLY A 117 -6.20 -3.13 17.25
N ARG A 118 -6.53 -4.35 16.81
CA ARG A 118 -5.54 -5.27 16.23
C ARG A 118 -5.25 -4.87 14.78
N CYS A 119 -3.98 -4.93 14.40
CA CYS A 119 -3.50 -4.76 13.03
C CYS A 119 -2.76 -6.03 12.59
N PHE A 120 -3.04 -6.52 11.38
CA PHE A 120 -2.41 -7.72 10.82
C PHE A 120 -1.20 -7.39 9.93
N LEU A 121 -0.94 -6.11 9.67
CA LEU A 121 0.21 -5.65 8.91
C LEU A 121 1.43 -5.49 9.82
N GLY A 122 2.62 -5.87 9.33
CA GLY A 122 3.88 -5.64 10.05
C GLY A 122 4.21 -4.15 10.18
N SER A 123 4.98 -3.78 11.21
CA SER A 123 5.35 -2.38 11.47
C SER A 123 6.12 -1.74 10.31
N GLU A 124 7.01 -2.49 9.66
CA GLU A 124 7.81 -1.99 8.52
C GLU A 124 6.93 -1.67 7.30
N ASP A 125 5.95 -2.51 7.00
CA ASP A 125 4.99 -2.26 5.92
C ASP A 125 4.03 -1.12 6.29
N MET A 126 3.65 -0.98 7.57
CA MET A 126 2.84 0.15 8.05
C MET A 126 3.58 1.48 7.89
N GLU A 127 4.83 1.55 8.34
CA GLU A 127 5.65 2.74 8.14
C GLU A 127 5.84 3.06 6.65
N ARG A 128 5.96 2.03 5.80
CA ARG A 128 6.01 2.22 4.34
C ARG A 128 4.72 2.82 3.79
N LEU A 129 3.57 2.32 4.22
CA LEU A 129 2.26 2.86 3.84
C LEU A 129 2.13 4.34 4.24
N GLU A 130 2.50 4.68 5.48
CA GLU A 130 2.46 6.06 5.98
C GLU A 130 3.41 7.00 5.22
N ARG A 131 4.62 6.52 4.85
CA ARG A 131 5.55 7.29 4.00
C ARG A 131 4.96 7.56 2.62
N LEU A 132 4.34 6.57 1.99
CA LEU A 132 3.69 6.73 0.69
C LEU A 132 2.53 7.73 0.76
N MET A 133 1.69 7.64 1.80
CA MET A 133 0.61 8.60 2.05
C MET A 133 1.15 10.02 2.24
N THR A 134 2.27 10.17 2.96
CA THR A 134 2.91 11.47 3.18
C THR A 134 3.44 12.06 1.87
N ALA A 135 4.15 11.28 1.06
CA ALA A 135 4.62 11.72 -0.25
C ALA A 135 3.47 12.11 -1.19
N CYS A 136 2.34 11.38 -1.17
CA CYS A 136 1.16 11.76 -1.94
C CYS A 136 0.58 13.10 -1.48
N ARG A 137 0.58 13.40 -0.18
CA ARG A 137 0.11 14.69 0.37
C ARG A 137 1.03 15.83 -0.04
N GLU A 138 2.34 15.65 0.06
CA GLU A 138 3.33 16.65 -0.33
C GLU A 138 3.16 17.01 -1.80
N HIS A 139 3.06 16.02 -2.69
CA HIS A 139 2.85 16.27 -4.12
C HIS A 139 1.53 17.01 -4.41
N LEU A 140 0.48 16.78 -3.62
CA LEU A 140 -0.78 17.53 -3.76
C LEU A 140 -0.61 19.00 -3.36
N LEU A 141 0.12 19.28 -2.28
CA LEU A 141 0.39 20.64 -1.82
C LEU A 141 1.23 21.40 -2.86
N ASP A 142 2.29 20.78 -3.38
CA ASP A 142 3.13 21.38 -4.42
C ASP A 142 2.32 21.73 -5.69
N THR A 143 1.35 20.87 -6.04
CA THR A 143 0.46 21.13 -7.19
C THR A 143 -0.48 22.30 -6.93
N VAL A 144 -0.98 22.47 -5.69
CA VAL A 144 -1.88 23.57 -5.33
C VAL A 144 -1.14 24.91 -5.26
N GLU A 145 0.08 24.93 -4.70
CA GLU A 145 0.94 26.12 -4.66
C GLU A 145 1.32 26.57 -6.08
N ALA A 146 1.67 25.63 -6.96
CA ALA A 146 2.00 25.93 -8.36
C ALA A 146 0.83 26.53 -9.16
N VAL A 147 -0.42 26.32 -8.75
CA VAL A 147 -1.62 26.91 -9.41
C VAL A 147 -1.92 28.31 -8.88
N GLN A 148 -1.49 28.66 -7.66
CA GLN A 148 -1.72 29.98 -7.07
C GLN A 148 -0.74 31.06 -7.55
N GLU A 149 0.39 30.65 -8.15
CA GLU A 149 1.40 31.57 -8.69
C GLU A 149 1.13 32.03 -10.15
N TRP A 150 -0.04 31.72 -10.72
CA TRP A 150 -0.43 32.06 -12.09
C TRP A 150 -1.63 33.02 -12.16
#